data_AF-A0A349XTD2-F1
#
_entry.id   AF-A0A349XTD2-F1
#
_cell.length_a   1.000
_cell.length_b   1.000
_cell.length_c   1.000
_cell.angle_alpha   90.00
_cell.angle_beta   90.00
_cell.angle_gamma   90.00
#
_symmetry.space_group_name_H-M   'P 1'
#
loop_
_entity.id
_entity.type
_entity.pdbx_description
1 polymer ?
#
loop_
_entity_poly.entity_id
_entity_poly.type
_entity_poly.pdbx_seq_one_letter_code
_entity_poly.pdbx_strand_id
1 'polypeptide(L)' 'MFKTFRLATCASLLSLSPVLTAQASAAELKVVASFSIIADFAKNVGGDRVEITTLVGPDG' A
#
# COMPACT_ATOMS: atom_id res chain seq x y z
N MET A 1 -3.78 39.45 -25.06
CA MET A 1 -2.72 38.41 -24.96
C MET A 1 -2.37 37.98 -23.53
N PHE A 2 -2.55 38.80 -22.49
CA PHE A 2 -2.22 38.40 -21.10
C PHE A 2 -3.10 37.28 -20.50
N LYS A 3 -4.34 37.15 -20.97
CA LYS A 3 -5.34 36.20 -20.44
C LYS A 3 -5.09 34.75 -20.88
N THR A 4 -4.58 34.57 -22.10
CA THR A 4 -4.14 33.26 -22.63
C THR A 4 -2.83 32.80 -21.99
N PHE A 5 -1.93 33.73 -21.67
CA PHE A 5 -0.69 33.42 -20.95
C PHE A 5 -0.97 32.88 -19.55
N ARG A 6 -1.91 33.50 -18.81
CA ARG A 6 -2.37 33.02 -17.49
C ARG A 6 -3.02 31.64 -17.54
N LEU A 7 -3.83 31.37 -18.57
CA LEU A 7 -4.44 30.06 -18.78
C LEU A 7 -3.40 28.97 -19.04
N ALA A 8 -2.35 29.28 -19.81
CA ALA A 8 -1.24 28.35 -20.05
C ALA A 8 -0.44 28.04 -18.78
N THR A 9 -0.21 29.05 -17.92
CA THR A 9 0.48 28.84 -16.64
C THR A 9 -0.36 27.99 -15.69
N CYS A 10 -1.68 28.23 -15.59
CA CYS A 10 -2.57 27.42 -14.76
C CYS A 10 -2.65 25.96 -15.24
N ALA A 11 -2.69 25.73 -16.55
CA ALA A 11 -2.71 24.38 -17.11
C ALA A 11 -1.41 23.61 -16.80
N SER A 12 -0.26 24.29 -16.84
CA SER A 12 1.04 23.72 -16.48
C SER A 12 1.18 23.41 -14.98
N LEU A 13 0.49 24.17 -14.11
CA LEU A 13 0.46 23.92 -12.67
C LEU A 13 -0.43 22.72 -12.32
N LEU A 14 -1.56 22.57 -13.02
CA LEU A 14 -2.47 21.43 -12.86
C LEU A 14 -1.84 20.09 -13.26
N SER A 15 -0.96 20.07 -14.26
CA SER A 15 -0.24 18.86 -14.65
C SER A 15 0.82 18.40 -13.64
N LEU A 16 1.26 19.28 -12.73
CA LEU A 16 2.25 18.96 -11.69
C LEU A 16 1.61 18.45 -10.38
N SER A 17 0.28 18.50 -10.27
CA SER A 17 -0.47 18.08 -9.07
C SER A 17 -0.41 16.60 -8.67
N PRO A 18 -0.16 15.58 -9.54
CA PRO A 18 -0.20 14.19 -9.07
C PRO A 18 0.99 13.81 -8.19
N VAL A 19 2.03 14.63 -8.09
CA VAL A 19 3.19 14.37 -7.20
C VAL A 19 2.86 14.66 -5.73
N LEU A 20 1.81 15.42 -5.43
CA LEU A 20 1.45 15.82 -4.07
C LEU A 20 0.42 14.89 -3.40
N THR A 21 0.00 13.82 -4.06
CA THR A 21 -0.79 12.77 -3.39
C THR A 21 0.15 12.00 -2.48
N ALA A 22 0.13 12.31 -1.18
CA ALA A 22 0.81 11.52 -0.18
C ALA A 22 0.34 10.06 -0.32
N GLN A 23 1.23 9.16 -0.77
CA GLN A 23 0.96 7.73 -0.74
C GLN A 23 0.90 7.30 0.73
N ALA A 24 -0.32 7.17 1.25
CA ALA A 24 -0.54 6.59 2.56
C ALA A 24 -0.15 5.10 2.49
N SER A 25 1.04 4.78 2.97
CA SER A 25 1.48 3.40 3.21
C SER A 25 1.06 3.02 4.62
N ALA A 26 0.15 2.06 4.74
CA ALA A 26 -0.20 1.44 6.02
C ALA A 26 0.81 0.32 6.30
N ALA A 27 1.31 0.25 7.53
CA ALA A 27 2.15 -0.87 7.95
C ALA A 27 1.33 -2.18 7.92
N GLU A 28 1.99 -3.29 7.56
CA GLU A 28 1.38 -4.61 7.58
C GLU A 28 0.95 -5.00 8.99
N LEU A 29 -0.18 -5.71 9.10
CA LEU A 29 -0.67 -6.23 10.36
C LEU A 29 0.15 -7.47 10.76
N LYS A 30 0.77 -7.42 11.93
CA LYS A 30 1.55 -8.55 12.47
C LYS A 30 0.63 -9.62 13.02
N VAL A 31 0.76 -10.84 12.49
CA VAL A 31 -0.06 -12.01 12.87
C VAL A 31 0.86 -13.14 13.29
N VAL A 32 0.59 -13.75 14.45
CA VAL A 32 1.30 -14.94 14.92
C VAL A 32 0.37 -16.15 14.79
N ALA A 33 0.79 -17.15 14.04
CA ALA A 33 0.07 -18.42 13.88
C ALA A 33 0.76 -19.53 14.68
N SER A 34 -0.04 -20.40 15.28
CA SER A 34 0.46 -21.55 16.03
C SER A 34 1.16 -22.57 15.12
N PHE A 35 0.51 -22.95 14.01
CA PHE A 35 1.00 -23.96 13.06
C PHE A 35 0.93 -23.43 11.61
N SER A 36 1.75 -24.01 10.73
CA SER A 36 1.87 -23.65 9.31
C SER A 36 0.55 -23.64 8.54
N ILE A 37 -0.35 -24.61 8.76
CA ILE A 37 -1.66 -24.67 8.08
C ILE A 37 -2.51 -23.41 8.35
N ILE A 38 -2.49 -22.90 9.59
CA ILE A 38 -3.24 -21.68 9.95
C ILE A 38 -2.56 -20.44 9.36
N ALA A 39 -1.23 -20.46 9.25
CA ALA A 39 -0.47 -19.40 8.59
C ALA A 39 -0.84 -19.28 7.11
N ASP A 40 -1.01 -20.40 6.40
CA ASP A 40 -1.42 -20.42 4.99
C ASP A 40 -2.82 -19.85 4.80
N PHE A 41 -3.76 -20.20 5.67
CA PHE A 41 -5.10 -19.61 5.64
C PHE A 41 -5.08 -18.11 5.93
N ALA A 42 -4.32 -17.69 6.94
CA ALA A 42 -4.15 -16.27 7.26
C ALA A 42 -3.50 -15.49 6.11
N LYS A 43 -2.54 -16.08 5.38
CA LYS A 43 -1.92 -15.45 4.21
C LYS A 43 -2.90 -15.31 3.05
N ASN A 44 -3.70 -16.35 2.78
CA ASN A 44 -4.72 -16.29 1.73
C ASN A 44 -5.79 -15.23 1.99
N VAL A 45 -6.17 -15.00 3.26
CA VAL A 45 -7.17 -13.99 3.63
C VAL A 45 -6.54 -12.59 3.73
N GLY A 46 -5.36 -12.47 4.33
CA GLY A 46 -4.71 -11.20 4.59
C GLY A 46 -3.91 -10.63 3.41
N GLY A 47 -3.49 -11.48 2.47
CA GLY A 47 -2.72 -11.10 1.29
C GLY A 47 -1.45 -10.32 1.65
N ASP A 48 -1.26 -9.18 1.00
CA ASP A 48 -0.11 -8.28 1.19
C ASP A 48 -0.30 -7.30 2.35
N ARG A 49 -1.38 -7.46 3.14
CA ARG A 49 -1.68 -6.57 4.28
C ARG A 49 -1.21 -7.14 5.61
N VAL A 50 -0.68 -8.37 5.61
CA VAL A 50 -0.31 -9.10 6.81
C VAL A 50 1.11 -9.64 6.75
N GLU A 51 1.82 -9.46 7.85
CA GLU A 51 3.14 -10.05 8.12
C GLU A 51 2.94 -11.22 9.09
N ILE A 52 3.20 -12.45 8.64
CA ILE A 52 2.88 -13.68 9.41
C ILE A 52 4.15 -14.31 9.97
N THR A 53 4.13 -14.63 11.27
CA THR A 53 5.14 -15.45 11.94
C THR A 53 4.52 -16.74 12.45
N THR A 54 5.16 -17.88 12.25
CA THR A 54 4.68 -19.19 12.70
C THR A 54 5.48 -19.69 13.89
N LEU A 55 4.80 -20.14 14.95
CA LEU A 55 5.45 -20.72 16.13
C LEU A 55 6.01 -22.12 15.86
N VAL A 56 5.25 -22.92 15.11
CA VAL A 56 5.62 -24.26 14.67
C VAL A 56 5.75 -24.27 13.14
N GLY A 57 6.86 -24.81 12.66
CA GLY A 57 7.22 -24.80 11.23
C GLY A 57 6.39 -25.77 10.39
N PRO A 58 6.70 -25.87 9.09
CA PRO A 58 6.20 -26.96 8.25
C PRO A 58 6.55 -28.32 8.86
N ASP A 59 5.68 -29.31 8.67
CA ASP A 59 5.83 -30.70 9.17
C ASP A 59 5.71 -30.93 10.70
N GLY A 60 5.54 -29.86 11.50
CA GLY A 60 5.36 -29.96 12.96
C GLY A 60 6.67 -29.92 13.73
#